data_AF-A0A135WRN9-F1
#
_entry.id   AF-A0A135WRN9-F1
#
_cell.length_a   1.000
_cell.length_b   1.000
_cell.length_c   1.000
_cell.angle_alpha   90.00
_cell.angle_beta   90.00
_cell.angle_gamma   90.00
#
_symmetry.space_group_name_H-M   'P 1'
#
loop_
_entity.id
_entity.type
_entity.pdbx_description
1 polymer ?
#
loop_
_entity_poly.entity_id
_entity_poly.type
_entity_poly.pdbx_seq_one_letter_code
_entity_poly.pdbx_strand_id
1 'polypeptide(L)'
;MNLQNYELLKVAKDVEGGYCKVKLNLSDGPIIIRWGLDEYTYENMKKTVSRNYFDSLAKQYRFELLPYETAILDAEQWTVFKAHIRCVQGDRACRIDFPCSETFAGNLRWIRTEVTSINDLQHLEWGLE
;
A
#
# COMPACT_ATOMS: atom_id res chain seq x y z
N MET A 1 -11.50 3.11 16.66
CA MET A 1 -10.13 3.29 16.14
C MET A 1 -10.27 3.73 14.69
N ASN A 2 -10.09 5.01 14.38
CA ASN A 2 -10.12 5.49 13.00
C ASN A 2 -8.90 4.92 12.29
N LEU A 3 -9.09 3.84 11.52
CA LEU A 3 -8.06 3.36 10.61
C LEU A 3 -7.84 4.48 9.60
N GLN A 4 -6.69 5.15 9.67
CA GLN A 4 -6.26 6.01 8.55
C GLN A 4 -6.23 5.10 7.32
N ASN A 5 -7.18 5.33 6.41
CA ASN A 5 -7.28 4.54 5.19
C ASN A 5 -6.33 5.18 4.17
N TYR A 6 -5.30 4.44 3.78
CA TYR A 6 -4.42 4.85 2.70
C TYR A 6 -4.99 4.29 1.40
N GLU A 7 -5.74 5.12 0.68
CA GLU A 7 -6.41 4.69 -0.54
C GLU A 7 -5.36 4.44 -1.65
N LEU A 8 -5.30 3.21 -2.14
CA LEU A 8 -4.36 2.80 -3.19
C LEU A 8 -4.98 3.11 -4.54
N LEU A 9 -4.57 4.24 -5.13
CA LEU A 9 -5.11 4.76 -6.39
C LEU A 9 -4.53 4.06 -7.61
N LYS A 10 -3.25 3.67 -7.56
CA LYS A 10 -2.55 3.07 -8.70
C LYS A 10 -1.36 2.24 -8.24
N VAL A 11 -1.09 1.16 -8.97
CA VAL A 11 0.18 0.42 -8.94
C VAL A 11 0.66 0.28 -10.38
N ALA A 12 1.80 0.88 -10.69
CA ALA A 12 2.33 0.96 -12.05
C ALA A 12 3.86 1.02 -12.05
N LYS A 13 4.44 0.99 -13.24
CA LYS A 13 5.87 1.08 -13.48
C LYS A 13 6.11 2.12 -14.56
N ASP A 14 7.08 2.99 -14.35
CA ASP A 14 7.56 3.96 -15.34
C ASP A 14 9.09 3.93 -15.42
N VAL A 15 9.69 4.96 -16.00
CA VAL A 15 11.15 5.04 -16.22
C VAL A 15 11.95 5.06 -14.92
N GLU A 16 11.37 5.47 -13.80
CA GLU A 16 12.03 5.48 -12.48
C GLU A 16 11.87 4.15 -11.73
N GLY A 17 11.01 3.25 -12.23
CA GLY A 17 10.74 1.94 -11.64
C GLY A 17 9.29 1.75 -11.21
N GLY A 18 9.07 0.73 -10.37
CA GLY A 18 7.76 0.42 -9.83
C GLY A 18 7.33 1.45 -8.79
N TYR A 19 6.06 1.82 -8.77
CA TYR A 19 5.51 2.72 -7.78
C TYR A 19 4.05 2.40 -7.45
N CYS A 20 3.61 2.86 -6.29
CA CYS A 20 2.19 3.03 -6.01
C CYS A 20 1.83 4.50 -5.74
N LYS A 21 0.65 4.89 -6.22
CA LYS A 21 0.03 6.18 -5.93
C LYS A 21 -0.95 5.98 -4.79
N VAL A 22 -0.73 6.66 -3.67
CA VAL A 22 -1.48 6.45 -2.44
C VAL A 22 -2.03 7.78 -1.96
N LYS A 23 -3.33 7.83 -1.67
CA LYS A 23 -3.97 8.99 -1.04
C LYS A 23 -4.07 8.75 0.45
N LEU A 24 -3.52 9.66 1.24
CA LEU A 24 -3.59 9.67 2.68
C LEU A 24 -4.50 10.81 3.13
N ASN A 25 -5.27 10.57 4.19
CA ASN A 25 -6.03 11.62 4.88
C ASN A 25 -5.39 11.81 6.25
N LEU A 26 -4.60 12.87 6.39
CA LEU A 26 -3.97 13.28 7.64
C LEU A 26 -4.85 14.32 8.35
N SER A 27 -4.51 14.69 9.58
CA SER A 27 -5.29 15.66 10.36
C SER A 27 -5.30 17.06 9.76
N ASP A 28 -4.25 17.43 9.03
CA ASP A 28 -4.07 18.72 8.36
C ASP A 28 -4.50 18.70 6.88
N GLY A 29 -4.97 17.56 6.38
CA GLY A 29 -5.62 17.45 5.07
C GLY A 29 -5.26 16.18 4.30
N PRO A 30 -5.80 16.04 3.08
CA PRO A 30 -5.42 14.95 2.18
C PRO A 30 -4.11 15.27 1.44
N ILE A 31 -3.29 14.24 1.23
CA ILE A 31 -2.12 14.29 0.32
C ILE A 31 -2.14 13.04 -0.56
N ILE A 32 -1.67 13.18 -1.80
CA ILE A 32 -1.40 12.05 -2.67
C ILE A 32 0.11 11.93 -2.85
N ILE A 33 0.65 10.78 -2.47
CA ILE A 33 2.07 10.50 -2.59
C ILE A 33 2.36 9.48 -3.69
N ARG A 34 3.59 9.55 -4.21
CA ARG A 34 4.23 8.50 -4.99
C ARG A 34 5.16 7.71 -4.10
N TRP A 35 4.84 6.46 -3.86
CA TRP A 35 5.72 5.57 -3.15
C TRP A 35 6.49 4.70 -4.13
N GLY A 36 7.81 4.88 -4.18
CA GLY A 36 8.69 3.97 -4.91
C GLY A 36 8.61 2.55 -4.35
N LEU A 37 8.57 1.57 -5.24
CA LEU A 37 8.54 0.15 -4.93
C LEU A 37 9.77 -0.53 -5.54
N ASP A 38 10.48 -1.32 -4.74
CA ASP A 38 11.43 -2.29 -5.29
C ASP A 38 10.70 -3.33 -6.17
N GLU A 39 11.44 -3.98 -7.07
CA GLU A 39 10.87 -4.91 -8.04
C GLU A 39 10.06 -6.04 -7.38
N TYR A 40 10.56 -6.59 -6.27
CA TYR A 40 9.91 -7.69 -5.57
C TYR A 40 8.57 -7.26 -4.97
N THR A 41 8.53 -6.11 -4.32
CA THR A 41 7.27 -5.55 -3.78
C THR A 41 6.31 -5.15 -4.90
N TYR A 42 6.82 -4.54 -5.97
CA TYR A 42 6.01 -4.14 -7.13
C TYR A 42 5.26 -5.33 -7.74
N GLU A 43 5.96 -6.42 -8.05
CA GLU A 43 5.36 -7.61 -8.66
C GLU A 43 4.29 -8.24 -7.76
N ASN A 44 4.58 -8.38 -6.46
CA ASN A 44 3.62 -8.96 -5.50
C ASN A 44 2.39 -8.07 -5.31
N MET A 45 2.59 -6.75 -5.20
CA MET A 45 1.49 -5.80 -5.07
C MET A 45 0.66 -5.72 -6.35
N LYS A 46 1.30 -5.68 -7.53
CA LYS A 46 0.63 -5.63 -8.82
C LYS A 46 -0.23 -6.86 -9.05
N LYS A 47 0.30 -8.05 -8.74
CA LYS A 47 -0.42 -9.32 -8.78
C LYS A 47 -1.62 -9.32 -7.84
N THR A 48 -1.49 -8.72 -6.66
CA THR A 48 -2.55 -8.60 -5.68
C THR A 48 -3.68 -7.71 -6.21
N VAL A 49 -3.40 -6.48 -6.64
CA VAL A 49 -4.46 -5.54 -7.07
C VAL A 49 -5.10 -5.89 -8.43
N SER A 50 -4.49 -6.78 -9.21
CA SER A 50 -5.01 -7.21 -10.52
C SER A 50 -5.92 -8.45 -10.44
N ARG A 51 -6.17 -8.98 -9.24
CA ARG A 51 -7.04 -10.14 -9.01
C ARG A 51 -8.46 -9.72 -8.65
N ASN A 52 -9.42 -10.57 -9.03
CA ASN A 52 -10.79 -10.50 -8.57
C ASN A 52 -10.91 -11.28 -7.25
N TYR A 53 -11.48 -10.67 -6.21
CA TYR A 53 -11.56 -11.27 -4.87
C TYR A 53 -12.97 -11.69 -4.45
N PHE A 54 -14.01 -11.21 -5.13
CA PHE A 54 -15.40 -11.52 -4.79
C PHE A 54 -16.12 -12.22 -5.94
N ASP A 55 -16.21 -11.56 -7.10
CA ASP A 55 -16.84 -12.11 -8.31
C ASP A 55 -15.94 -11.83 -9.53
N SER A 56 -15.96 -12.69 -10.54
CA SER A 56 -15.21 -12.49 -11.79
C SER A 56 -15.74 -11.31 -12.61
N LEU A 57 -17.03 -10.97 -12.43
CA LEU A 57 -17.69 -9.83 -13.09
C LEU A 57 -17.73 -8.57 -12.23
N ALA A 58 -17.22 -8.65 -10.99
CA ALA A 58 -17.14 -7.52 -10.09
C ALA A 58 -16.35 -6.36 -10.73
N LYS A 59 -17.02 -5.20 -10.85
CA LYS A 59 -16.40 -3.93 -11.23
C LYS A 59 -16.33 -3.05 -9.98
N GLN A 60 -15.51 -2.00 -10.07
CA GLN A 60 -15.40 -0.94 -9.05
C GLN A 60 -14.77 -1.39 -7.72
N TYR A 61 -13.69 -2.17 -7.77
CA TYR A 61 -12.88 -2.38 -6.58
C TYR A 61 -12.20 -1.09 -6.13
N ARG A 62 -12.25 -0.82 -4.83
CA ARG A 62 -11.35 0.11 -4.16
C ARG A 62 -10.35 -0.69 -3.36
N PHE A 63 -9.09 -0.30 -3.44
CA PHE A 63 -8.02 -0.89 -2.64
C PHE A 63 -7.52 0.13 -1.64
N GLU A 64 -7.23 -0.32 -0.42
CA GLU A 64 -6.62 0.50 0.62
C GLU A 64 -5.40 -0.23 1.15
N LEU A 65 -4.26 0.43 1.12
CA LEU A 65 -3.04 -0.03 1.77
C LEU A 65 -3.22 0.13 3.28
N LEU A 66 -2.91 -0.92 4.04
CA LEU A 66 -2.98 -0.85 5.50
C LEU A 66 -1.60 -0.48 6.07
N PRO A 67 -1.54 0.45 7.04
CA PRO A 67 -0.29 1.02 7.57
C PRO A 67 0.44 0.09 8.54
N TYR A 68 0.44 -1.22 8.31
CA TYR A 68 1.13 -2.16 9.19
C TYR A 68 1.65 -3.35 8.39
N GLU A 69 2.69 -3.94 8.94
CA GLU A 69 3.40 -5.08 8.41
C GLU A 69 3.37 -6.24 9.40
N THR A 70 3.53 -7.46 8.89
CA THR A 70 3.87 -8.62 9.71
C THR A 70 5.21 -9.17 9.28
N ALA A 71 6.07 -9.46 10.25
CA ALA A 71 7.31 -10.20 10.05
C ALA A 71 7.13 -11.61 10.63
N ILE A 72 7.40 -12.63 9.84
CA ILE A 72 7.29 -14.04 10.23
C ILE A 72 8.60 -14.72 9.90
N LEU A 73 9.13 -15.54 10.82
CA LEU A 73 10.23 -16.45 10.52
C LEU A 73 9.70 -17.61 9.69
N ASP A 74 10.25 -17.83 8.51
CA ASP A 74 9.91 -19.01 7.71
C ASP A 74 10.63 -20.27 8.21
N ALA A 75 10.37 -21.40 7.53
CA ALA A 75 10.94 -22.70 7.87
C ALA A 75 12.48 -22.75 7.72
N GLU A 76 13.06 -21.83 6.95
CA GLU A 76 14.50 -21.69 6.71
C GLU A 76 15.13 -20.62 7.62
N GLN A 77 14.38 -20.11 8.61
CA GLN A 77 14.75 -19.03 9.53
C GLN A 77 14.97 -17.68 8.86
N TRP A 78 14.43 -17.46 7.67
CA TRP A 78 14.49 -16.17 7.01
C TRP A 78 13.27 -15.33 7.41
N THR A 79 13.50 -14.04 7.62
CA THR A 79 12.40 -13.11 7.95
C THR A 79 11.62 -12.79 6.68
N VAL A 80 10.36 -13.21 6.64
CA VAL A 80 9.42 -12.86 5.58
C VAL A 80 8.54 -11.71 6.04
N PHE A 81 8.61 -10.59 5.32
CA PHE A 81 7.73 -9.46 5.53
C PHE A 81 6.48 -9.59 4.67
N LYS A 82 5.33 -9.28 5.27
CA LYS A 82 4.06 -9.15 4.55
C LYS A 82 3.44 -7.79 4.81
N ALA A 83 2.91 -7.21 3.74
CA ALA A 83 2.05 -6.05 3.78
C ALA A 83 0.60 -6.46 3.50
N HIS A 84 -0.32 -5.54 3.79
CA HIS A 84 -1.75 -5.84 3.74
C HIS A 84 -2.50 -4.80 2.93
N ILE A 85 -3.37 -5.28 2.03
CA ILE A 85 -4.32 -4.46 1.29
C ILE A 85 -5.73 -4.89 1.68
N ARG A 86 -6.61 -3.92 1.93
CA ARG A 86 -8.04 -4.14 2.01
C ARG A 86 -8.65 -3.92 0.63
N CYS A 87 -9.30 -4.94 0.07
CA CYS A 87 -10.12 -4.82 -1.13
C CYS A 87 -11.57 -4.60 -0.70
N VAL A 88 -12.21 -3.57 -1.24
CA VAL A 88 -13.58 -3.17 -0.91
C VAL A 88 -14.43 -3.15 -2.18
N GLN A 89 -15.63 -3.72 -2.10
CA GLN A 89 -16.64 -3.68 -3.15
C GLN A 89 -18.03 -3.49 -2.52
N GLY A 90 -18.60 -2.29 -2.65
CA GLY A 90 -19.88 -1.97 -2.01
C GLY A 90 -19.78 -2.12 -0.48
N ASP A 91 -20.58 -3.03 0.07
CA ASP A 91 -20.62 -3.39 1.49
C ASP A 91 -19.63 -4.52 1.87
N ARG A 92 -18.96 -5.13 0.90
CA ARG A 92 -18.02 -6.23 1.12
C ARG A 92 -16.59 -5.71 1.25
N ALA A 93 -15.83 -6.29 2.16
CA ALA A 93 -14.39 -6.05 2.27
C ALA A 93 -13.64 -7.33 2.64
N CYS A 94 -12.45 -7.51 2.07
CA CYS A 94 -11.53 -8.58 2.46
C CYS A 94 -10.12 -8.03 2.62
N ARG A 95 -9.36 -8.60 3.55
CA ARG A 95 -7.94 -8.32 3.72
C ARG A 95 -7.14 -9.33 2.92
N ILE A 96 -6.14 -8.84 2.22
CA ILE A 96 -5.24 -9.64 1.40
C ILE A 96 -3.82 -9.35 1.87
N ASP A 97 -3.12 -10.42 2.21
CA ASP A 97 -1.73 -10.36 2.60
C ASP A 97 -0.86 -10.67 1.37
N PHE A 98 0.21 -9.91 1.18
CA PHE A 98 1.18 -10.18 0.12
C PHE A 98 2.61 -10.01 0.64
N PRO A 99 3.57 -10.78 0.10
CA PRO A 99 4.98 -10.62 0.45
C PRO A 99 5.49 -9.25 0.02
N CYS A 100 6.34 -8.63 0.83
CA CYS A 100 7.00 -7.37 0.49
C CYS A 100 8.47 -7.39 0.94
N SER A 101 9.24 -6.42 0.44
CA SER A 101 10.60 -6.21 0.92
C SER A 101 10.63 -5.68 2.35
N GLU A 102 11.75 -5.89 3.03
CA GLU A 102 12.02 -5.27 4.32
C GLU A 102 11.95 -3.74 4.25
N THR A 103 12.50 -3.14 3.17
CA THR A 103 12.44 -1.69 2.95
C THR A 103 11.00 -1.19 2.90
N PHE A 104 10.13 -1.88 2.16
CA PHE A 104 8.71 -1.49 2.09
C PHE A 104 8.00 -1.68 3.44
N ALA A 105 8.33 -2.73 4.18
CA ALA A 105 7.80 -2.95 5.52
C ALA A 105 8.26 -1.85 6.52
N GLY A 106 9.53 -1.44 6.47
CA GLY A 106 10.06 -0.33 7.26
C GLY A 106 9.40 1.00 6.91
N ASN A 107 9.13 1.22 5.64
CA ASN A 107 8.39 2.36 5.11
C ASN A 107 6.93 2.41 5.64
N LEU A 108 6.22 1.28 5.68
CA LEU A 108 4.90 1.18 6.31
C LEU A 108 4.95 1.47 7.82
N ARG A 109 5.99 1.00 8.50
CA ARG A 109 6.18 1.29 9.92
C ARG A 109 6.40 2.79 10.15
N TRP A 110 7.31 3.40 9.39
CA TRP A 110 7.63 4.82 9.47
C TRP A 110 6.40 5.70 9.26
N ILE A 111 5.60 5.46 8.21
CA ILE A 111 4.42 6.28 7.95
C ILE A 111 3.36 6.15 9.06
N ARG A 112 3.31 4.98 9.73
CA ARG A 112 2.38 4.77 10.84
C ARG A 112 2.83 5.48 12.11
N THR A 113 4.14 5.48 12.41
CA THR A 113 4.66 5.92 13.71
C THR A 113 5.17 7.35 13.72
N GLU A 114 5.73 7.83 12.61
CA GLU A 114 6.43 9.13 12.55
C GLU A 114 5.66 10.20 11.79
N VAL A 115 4.83 9.82 10.81
CA VAL A 115 4.13 10.81 9.96
C VAL A 115 2.88 11.33 10.66
N THR A 116 2.85 12.63 10.89
CA THR A 116 1.74 13.31 11.59
C THR A 116 1.12 14.43 10.78
N SER A 117 1.81 14.92 9.76
CA SER A 117 1.42 16.07 8.94
C SER A 117 1.75 15.88 7.46
N ILE A 118 1.11 16.66 6.59
CA ILE A 118 1.41 16.74 5.16
C ILE A 118 2.87 17.12 4.94
N ASN A 119 3.44 17.99 5.78
CA ASN A 119 4.82 18.44 5.66
C ASN A 119 5.83 17.28 5.72
N ASP A 120 5.55 16.25 6.53
CA ASP A 120 6.39 15.05 6.63
C ASP A 120 6.44 14.26 5.31
N LEU A 121 5.42 14.42 4.46
CA LEU A 121 5.23 13.70 3.20
C LEU A 121 5.45 14.57 1.95
N GLN A 122 5.74 15.87 2.08
CA GLN A 122 5.89 16.77 0.93
C GLN A 122 6.94 16.29 -0.08
N HIS A 123 8.03 15.69 0.39
CA HIS A 123 9.08 15.13 -0.46
C HIS A 123 8.63 13.92 -1.30
N LEU A 124 7.46 13.34 -1.00
CA LEU A 124 6.83 12.24 -1.73
C LEU A 124 5.59 12.70 -2.51
N GLU A 125 5.24 13.98 -2.45
CA GLU A 125 4.02 14.49 -3.08
C GLU A 125 4.02 14.18 -4.58
N TRP A 126 2.92 13.61 -5.05
CA TRP A 126 2.71 13.44 -6.47
C TRP A 126 2.34 14.79 -7.07
N GLY A 127 3.30 15.43 -7.75
CA GLY A 127 3.05 16.61 -8.54
C GLY A 127 1.90 16.39 -9.53
N LEU A 128 1.00 17.38 -9.62
CA LEU A 128 0.01 17.44 -10.69
C LEU A 128 0.74 17.70 -12.01
N GLU A 129 1.16 16.64 -12.69
CA GLU A 129 1.35 16.66 -14.15
C GLU A 129 0.01 16.43 -14.86
#